data_AF-A0A3D5TFS6-F1
#
_entry.id   AF-A0A3D5TFS6-F1
#
_cell.length_a   1.000
_cell.length_b   1.000
_cell.length_c   1.000
_cell.angle_alpha   90.00
_cell.angle_beta   90.00
_cell.angle_gamma   90.00
#
_symmetry.space_group_name_H-M   'P 1'
#
loop_
_entity.id
_entity.type
_entity.pdbx_description
1 polymer ?
#
loop_
_entity_poly.entity_id
_entity_poly.type
_entity_poly.pdbx_seq_one_letter_code
_entity_poly.pdbx_strand_id
1 'polypeptide(L)'
;MNSNSLEIERRFLILRPPEPELAARCSHVYHMEQTYLLSPPHQTERVRRREGADGVAFFHTVKIDRSAITRLEQEEEITPEAYDAYLTRRDPMTETIRKTRYCLPEGPYTFEIDFYPFWPRCAVMEIELPREDTPFRFPDGITVVRELTGDRRFSNAALSRHIPAESELI
;
A
#
# COMPACT_ATOMS: atom_id res chain seq x y z
N MET A 1 -27.57 3.25 3.82
CA MET A 1 -27.06 3.65 2.49
C MET A 1 -25.74 2.92 2.31
N ASN A 2 -25.73 1.79 1.59
CA ASN A 2 -24.50 1.04 1.36
C ASN A 2 -23.76 1.75 0.23
N SER A 3 -22.77 2.57 0.57
CA SER A 3 -21.85 3.15 -0.41
C SER A 3 -20.93 2.04 -0.89
N ASN A 4 -21.41 1.21 -1.81
CA ASN A 4 -20.60 0.24 -2.52
C ASN A 4 -19.99 0.92 -3.75
N SER A 5 -19.36 2.08 -3.56
CA SER A 5 -18.50 2.66 -4.56
C SER A 5 -17.32 1.71 -4.71
N LEU A 6 -17.27 1.01 -5.84
CA LEU A 6 -16.08 0.27 -6.25
C LEU A 6 -14.99 1.30 -6.51
N GLU A 7 -14.21 1.62 -5.49
CA GLU A 7 -13.01 2.46 -5.63
C GLU A 7 -12.05 1.73 -6.56
N ILE A 8 -11.70 2.36 -7.68
CA ILE A 8 -10.80 1.80 -8.69
C ILE A 8 -9.39 2.29 -8.36
N GLU A 9 -8.58 1.40 -7.85
CA GLU A 9 -7.16 1.65 -7.60
C GLU A 9 -6.34 1.36 -8.87
N ARG A 10 -5.58 2.35 -9.34
CA ARG A 10 -4.55 2.16 -10.37
C ARG A 10 -3.18 2.28 -9.74
N ARG A 11 -2.27 1.39 -10.14
CA ARG A 11 -0.91 1.31 -9.59
C ARG A 11 0.12 1.32 -10.69
N PHE A 12 1.26 1.94 -10.43
CA PHE A 12 2.32 2.16 -11.39
C PHE A 12 3.68 1.86 -10.76
N LEU A 13 4.56 1.21 -11.53
CA LEU A 13 5.97 1.17 -11.22
C LEU A 13 6.59 2.47 -11.73
N ILE A 14 7.31 3.19 -10.87
CA ILE A 14 7.99 4.43 -11.22
C ILE A 14 9.48 4.33 -10.90
N LEU A 15 10.30 5.13 -11.57
CA LEU A 15 11.63 5.42 -11.07
C LEU A 15 11.50 6.24 -9.78
N ARG A 16 12.32 5.91 -8.79
CA ARG A 16 12.34 6.61 -7.51
C ARG A 16 12.77 8.07 -7.74
N PRO A 17 11.89 9.07 -7.50
CA PRO A 17 12.27 10.47 -7.61
C PRO A 17 13.20 10.87 -6.44
N PRO A 18 13.94 11.99 -6.56
CA PRO A 18 14.72 12.53 -5.46
C PRO A 18 13.83 12.80 -4.23
N GLU A 19 14.16 12.18 -3.11
CA GLU A 19 13.34 12.21 -1.90
C GLU A 19 13.08 13.63 -1.36
N PRO A 20 14.06 14.54 -1.26
CA PRO A 20 13.82 15.88 -0.73
C PRO A 20 12.81 16.68 -1.56
N GLU A 21 12.87 16.56 -2.89
CA GLU A 21 11.97 17.25 -3.81
C GLU A 21 10.54 16.69 -3.74
N LEU A 22 10.43 15.36 -3.63
CA LEU A 22 9.13 14.70 -3.45
C LEU A 22 8.50 15.09 -2.11
N ALA A 23 9.25 14.97 -1.02
CA ALA A 23 8.77 15.26 0.34
C ALA A 23 8.26 16.69 0.48
N ALA A 24 8.93 17.67 -0.14
CA ALA A 24 8.54 19.08 -0.10
C ALA A 24 7.18 19.38 -0.76
N ARG A 25 6.70 18.49 -1.65
CA ARG A 25 5.41 18.60 -2.35
C ARG A 25 4.31 17.76 -1.72
N CYS A 26 4.64 16.88 -0.78
CA CYS A 26 3.68 15.96 -0.18
C CYS A 26 2.91 16.62 0.95
N SER A 27 1.63 16.28 1.08
CA SER A 27 0.82 16.71 2.22
C SER A 27 1.19 15.93 3.48
N HIS A 28 1.54 14.65 3.32
CA HIS A 28 1.91 13.75 4.40
C HIS A 28 3.03 12.81 3.94
N VAL A 29 3.86 12.41 4.90
CA VAL A 29 4.83 11.33 4.76
C VAL A 29 4.61 10.37 5.92
N TYR A 30 4.45 9.09 5.61
CA TYR A 30 4.18 8.05 6.58
C TYR A 30 5.23 6.96 6.52
N HIS A 31 5.81 6.63 7.66
CA HIS A 31 6.57 5.39 7.84
C HIS A 31 5.60 4.28 8.24
N MET A 32 5.56 3.22 7.46
CA MET A 32 4.60 2.14 7.65
C MET A 32 5.32 0.80 7.82
N GLU A 33 4.88 0.04 8.81
CA GLU A 33 5.18 -1.38 8.95
C GLU A 33 3.87 -2.16 8.83
N GLN A 34 3.88 -3.25 8.08
CA GLN A 34 2.72 -4.14 7.97
C GLN A 34 3.15 -5.59 8.07
N THR A 35 2.45 -6.33 8.93
CA THR A 35 2.72 -7.73 9.24
C THR A 35 1.47 -8.55 8.97
N TYR A 36 1.61 -9.60 8.18
CA TYR A 36 0.53 -10.53 7.88
C TYR A 36 0.43 -11.58 8.99
N LEU A 37 -0.81 -11.92 9.35
CA LEU A 37 -1.11 -12.86 10.43
C LEU A 37 -1.58 -14.20 9.86
N LEU A 38 -1.38 -15.26 10.66
CA LEU A 38 -2.01 -16.54 10.42
C LEU A 38 -3.53 -16.37 10.37
N SER A 39 -4.08 -16.75 9.22
CA SER A 39 -5.50 -16.65 8.90
C SER A 39 -5.98 -17.91 8.17
N PRO A 40 -7.28 -18.27 8.27
CA PRO A 40 -7.86 -19.38 7.53
C PRO A 40 -7.77 -19.18 6.00
N PRO A 41 -7.97 -20.25 5.21
CA PRO A 41 -8.09 -20.13 3.76
C PRO A 41 -9.14 -19.09 3.35
N HIS A 42 -8.89 -18.40 2.24
CA HIS A 42 -9.76 -17.33 1.70
C HIS A 42 -9.89 -16.09 2.59
N GLN A 43 -9.07 -15.97 3.63
CA GLN A 43 -8.92 -14.77 4.44
C GLN A 43 -7.48 -14.25 4.35
N THR A 44 -7.34 -12.94 4.46
CA THR A 44 -6.05 -12.29 4.68
C THR A 44 -6.21 -11.36 5.86
N GLU A 45 -5.39 -11.57 6.88
CA GLU A 45 -5.37 -10.74 8.08
C GLU A 45 -4.00 -10.05 8.19
N ARG A 46 -4.00 -8.77 8.54
CA ARG A 46 -2.76 -8.01 8.78
C ARG A 46 -2.95 -7.01 9.91
N VAL A 47 -1.83 -6.65 10.52
CA VAL A 47 -1.72 -5.43 11.32
C VAL A 47 -0.76 -4.45 10.67
N ARG A 48 -1.03 -3.16 10.80
CA ARG A 48 -0.21 -2.07 10.26
C ARG A 48 0.06 -1.02 11.32
N ARG A 49 1.33 -0.70 11.54
CA ARG A 49 1.76 0.51 12.25
C ARG A 49 1.99 1.62 11.22
N ARG A 50 1.43 2.80 11.46
CA ARG A 50 1.65 4.01 10.66
C ARG A 50 2.16 5.12 11.56
N GLU A 51 3.27 5.73 11.19
CA GLU A 51 3.86 6.87 11.90
C GLU A 51 4.01 8.05 10.93
N GLY A 52 3.53 9.21 11.34
CA GLY A 52 3.61 10.46 10.58
C GLY A 52 3.61 11.68 11.49
N ALA A 53 3.40 12.86 10.92
CA ALA A 53 3.33 14.12 11.68
C ALA A 53 2.12 14.18 12.64
N ASP A 54 1.09 13.37 12.38
CA ASP A 54 -0.10 13.15 13.20
C ASP A 54 0.13 12.18 14.37
N GLY A 55 1.32 11.58 14.49
CA GLY A 55 1.68 10.63 15.53
C GLY A 55 1.73 9.19 15.02
N VAL A 56 1.48 8.23 15.94
CA VAL A 56 1.53 6.79 15.65
C VAL A 56 0.13 6.22 15.79
N ALA A 57 -0.33 5.51 14.75
CA ALA A 57 -1.59 4.80 14.72
C ALA A 57 -1.39 3.33 14.31
N PHE A 58 -2.27 2.46 14.78
CA PHE A 58 -2.23 1.03 14.52
C PHE A 58 -3.56 0.57 13.95
N PHE A 59 -3.51 -0.31 12.95
CA PHE A 59 -4.69 -0.79 12.25
C PHE A 59 -4.69 -2.31 12.18
N HIS A 60 -5.85 -2.91 12.31
CA HIS A 60 -6.10 -4.31 11.99
C HIS A 60 -6.99 -4.37 10.75
N THR A 61 -6.58 -5.15 9.76
CA THR A 61 -7.36 -5.36 8.53
C THR A 61 -7.65 -6.84 8.35
N VAL A 62 -8.92 -7.17 8.09
CA VAL A 62 -9.36 -8.49 7.65
C VAL A 62 -9.98 -8.37 6.27
N LYS A 63 -9.42 -9.08 5.29
CA LYS A 63 -10.00 -9.25 3.95
C LYS A 63 -10.50 -10.67 3.78
N ILE A 64 -11.74 -10.83 3.31
CA ILE A 64 -12.37 -12.15 3.09
C ILE A 64 -12.79 -12.24 1.63
N ASP A 65 -12.28 -13.24 0.90
CA ASP A 65 -12.71 -13.54 -0.45
C ASP A 65 -14.16 -14.08 -0.41
N ARG A 66 -15.09 -13.41 -1.10
CA ARG A 66 -16.48 -13.85 -1.24
C ARG A 66 -16.73 -14.52 -2.60
N SER A 67 -15.98 -14.14 -3.61
CA SER A 67 -15.98 -14.73 -4.95
C SER A 67 -14.59 -14.58 -5.58
N ALA A 68 -14.41 -15.01 -6.83
CA ALA A 68 -13.15 -14.79 -7.57
C ALA A 68 -12.77 -13.31 -7.73
N ILE A 69 -13.75 -12.40 -7.68
CA ILE A 69 -13.59 -10.96 -7.94
C ILE A 69 -14.11 -10.07 -6.81
N THR A 70 -14.73 -10.64 -5.77
CA THR A 70 -15.36 -9.87 -4.68
C THR A 70 -14.67 -10.17 -3.36
N ARG A 71 -14.28 -9.11 -2.65
CA ARG A 71 -13.69 -9.19 -1.32
C ARG A 71 -14.46 -8.29 -0.36
N LEU A 72 -14.68 -8.78 0.85
CA LEU A 72 -15.10 -7.94 1.97
C LEU A 72 -13.83 -7.49 2.68
N GLU A 73 -13.67 -6.19 2.91
CA GLU A 73 -12.58 -5.61 3.69
C GLU A 73 -13.15 -4.93 4.92
N GLN A 74 -12.59 -5.26 6.07
CA GLN A 74 -12.87 -4.61 7.34
C GLN A 74 -11.54 -4.12 7.90
N GLU A 75 -11.44 -2.81 8.11
CA GLU A 75 -10.29 -2.17 8.75
C GLU A 75 -10.77 -1.43 9.99
N GLU A 76 -10.05 -1.60 11.10
CA GLU A 76 -10.30 -0.88 12.34
C GLU A 76 -8.99 -0.35 12.93
N GLU A 77 -9.06 0.82 13.57
CA GLU A 77 -7.97 1.34 14.38
C GLU A 77 -7.92 0.58 15.71
N ILE A 78 -6.73 0.19 16.14
CA ILE A 78 -6.50 -0.64 17.35
C ILE A 78 -5.51 0.03 18.29
N THR A 79 -5.51 -0.38 19.55
CA THR A 79 -4.54 0.12 20.54
C THR A 79 -3.14 -0.51 20.33
N PRO A 80 -2.08 0.12 20.85
CA PRO A 80 -0.73 -0.46 20.81
C PRO A 80 -0.66 -1.86 21.44
N GLU A 81 -1.37 -2.09 22.55
CA GLU A 81 -1.39 -3.38 23.24
C GLU A 81 -2.07 -4.46 22.40
N ALA A 82 -3.14 -4.10 21.68
CA ALA A 82 -3.79 -5.00 20.74
C ALA A 82 -2.88 -5.32 19.55
N TYR A 83 -2.14 -4.33 19.04
CA TYR A 83 -1.15 -4.53 17.97
C TYR A 83 -0.07 -5.54 18.39
N ASP A 84 0.50 -5.37 19.58
CA ASP A 84 1.51 -6.30 20.13
C ASP A 84 0.95 -7.71 20.32
N ALA A 85 -0.29 -7.83 20.82
CA ALA A 85 -0.97 -9.12 20.94
C ALA A 85 -1.16 -9.79 19.56
N TYR A 86 -1.55 -9.04 18.54
CA TYR A 86 -1.70 -9.56 17.18
C TYR A 86 -0.36 -10.01 16.56
N LEU A 87 0.74 -9.32 16.84
CA LEU A 87 2.06 -9.70 16.33
C LEU A 87 2.50 -11.11 16.76
N THR A 88 1.98 -11.62 17.88
CA THR A 88 2.21 -13.01 18.31
C THR A 88 1.65 -14.05 17.33
N ARG A 89 0.70 -13.66 16.46
CA ARG A 89 0.07 -14.48 15.43
C ARG A 89 0.67 -14.27 14.03
N ARG A 90 1.83 -13.62 13.91
CA ARG A 90 2.51 -13.40 12.63
C ARG A 90 2.58 -14.70 11.81
N ASP A 91 2.26 -14.63 10.52
CA ASP A 91 2.47 -15.74 9.59
C ASP A 91 3.99 -15.93 9.38
N PRO A 92 4.57 -17.07 9.80
CA PRO A 92 6.01 -17.32 9.68
C PRO A 92 6.48 -17.44 8.22
N MET A 93 5.56 -17.60 7.27
CA MET A 93 5.86 -17.62 5.83
C MET A 93 5.88 -16.22 5.20
N THR A 94 5.80 -15.17 6.02
CA THR A 94 5.79 -13.78 5.58
C THR A 94 6.79 -12.92 6.37
N GLU A 95 7.32 -11.91 5.70
CA GLU A 95 8.12 -10.85 6.30
C GLU A 95 7.29 -9.59 6.55
N THR A 96 7.67 -8.83 7.58
CA THR A 96 7.12 -7.50 7.82
C THR A 96 7.56 -6.56 6.71
N ILE A 97 6.61 -6.03 5.96
CA ILE A 97 6.88 -5.05 4.92
C ILE A 97 7.01 -3.67 5.53
N ARG A 98 8.14 -3.01 5.24
CA ARG A 98 8.42 -1.64 5.63
C ARG A 98 8.43 -0.76 4.40
N LYS A 99 7.80 0.41 4.50
CA LYS A 99 7.79 1.41 3.43
C LYS A 99 7.66 2.81 3.99
N THR A 100 8.15 3.78 3.22
CA THR A 100 7.80 5.19 3.41
C THR A 100 6.81 5.58 2.32
N ARG A 101 5.62 6.02 2.71
CA ARG A 101 4.56 6.47 1.81
C ARG A 101 4.55 7.99 1.76
N TYR A 102 4.72 8.53 0.57
CA TYR A 102 4.63 9.96 0.26
C TYR A 102 3.25 10.23 -0.36
N CYS A 103 2.43 11.02 0.31
CA CYS A 103 1.10 11.41 -0.17
C CYS A 103 1.23 12.71 -0.95
N LEU A 104 1.28 12.62 -2.28
CA LEU A 104 1.47 13.74 -3.21
C LEU A 104 0.11 14.21 -3.77
N PRO A 105 -0.41 15.37 -3.35
CA PRO A 105 -1.63 15.92 -3.92
C PRO A 105 -1.38 16.39 -5.36
N GLU A 106 -2.29 16.05 -6.28
CA GLU A 106 -2.25 16.48 -7.68
C GLU A 106 -3.68 16.66 -8.19
N GLY A 107 -4.09 17.92 -8.37
CA GLY A 107 -5.47 18.27 -8.67
C GLY A 107 -6.44 17.79 -7.57
N PRO A 108 -7.53 17.05 -7.91
CA PRO A 108 -8.48 16.54 -6.93
C PRO A 108 -8.05 15.21 -6.30
N TYR A 109 -6.92 14.64 -6.72
CA TYR A 109 -6.46 13.31 -6.30
C TYR A 109 -5.22 13.41 -5.43
N THR A 110 -4.96 12.35 -4.68
CA THR A 110 -3.69 12.14 -3.99
C THR A 110 -3.06 10.89 -4.56
N PHE A 111 -1.81 11.02 -5.01
CA PHE A 111 -0.98 9.89 -5.37
C PHE A 111 -0.23 9.41 -4.12
N GLU A 112 -0.33 8.12 -3.85
CA GLU A 112 0.44 7.49 -2.78
C GLU A 112 1.69 6.84 -3.39
N ILE A 113 2.86 7.39 -3.08
CA ILE A 113 4.14 6.90 -3.59
C ILE A 113 4.87 6.13 -2.49
N ASP A 114 5.00 4.82 -2.66
CA ASP A 114 5.62 3.91 -1.72
C ASP A 114 7.09 3.63 -2.07
N PHE A 115 7.97 4.04 -1.17
CA PHE A 115 9.38 3.70 -1.20
C PHE A 115 9.61 2.47 -0.34
N TYR A 116 9.99 1.37 -0.99
CA TYR A 116 10.43 0.16 -0.31
C TYR A 116 11.95 0.17 -0.12
N PRO A 117 12.48 -0.08 1.09
CA PRO A 117 13.93 -0.12 1.33
C PRO A 117 14.70 -1.11 0.45
N PHE A 118 14.04 -2.18 0.01
CA PHE A 118 14.63 -3.24 -0.83
C PHE A 118 14.69 -2.90 -2.34
N TRP A 119 14.05 -1.83 -2.80
CA TRP A 119 14.10 -1.36 -4.19
C TRP A 119 14.69 0.04 -4.27
N PRO A 120 16.03 0.22 -4.26
CA PRO A 120 16.65 1.54 -4.16
C PRO A 120 16.38 2.50 -5.33
N ARG A 121 15.99 1.98 -6.51
CA ARG A 121 15.82 2.74 -7.76
C ARG A 121 14.37 2.85 -8.20
N CYS A 122 13.49 2.01 -7.65
CA CYS A 122 12.06 2.00 -7.99
C CYS A 122 11.18 2.37 -6.78
N ALA A 123 9.95 2.77 -7.12
CA ALA A 123 8.87 2.97 -6.17
C ALA A 123 7.55 2.50 -6.82
N VAL A 124 6.55 2.27 -5.99
CA VAL A 124 5.18 1.99 -6.45
C VAL A 124 4.36 3.26 -6.21
N MET A 125 3.63 3.70 -7.22
CA MET A 125 2.72 4.84 -7.11
C MET A 125 1.28 4.36 -7.31
N GLU A 126 0.39 4.75 -6.43
CA GLU A 126 -1.02 4.35 -6.43
C GLU A 126 -1.91 5.59 -6.47
N ILE A 127 -3.07 5.47 -7.12
CA ILE A 127 -4.13 6.48 -7.14
C ILE A 127 -5.49 5.78 -7.08
N GLU A 128 -6.36 6.29 -6.22
CA GLU A 128 -7.76 5.86 -6.14
C GLU A 128 -8.64 6.76 -7.02
N LEU A 129 -9.51 6.13 -7.81
CA LEU A 129 -10.38 6.80 -8.77
C LEU A 129 -11.84 6.38 -8.54
N PRO A 130 -12.80 7.30 -8.73
CA PRO A 130 -14.21 6.99 -8.58
C PRO A 130 -14.76 6.06 -9.68
N ARG A 131 -14.11 6.03 -10.85
CA ARG A 131 -14.46 5.20 -12.02
C ARG A 131 -13.21 4.89 -12.84
N GLU A 132 -13.21 3.77 -13.57
CA GLU A 132 -12.07 3.30 -14.38
C GLU A 132 -11.63 4.28 -15.47
N ASP A 133 -12.59 4.98 -16.09
CA ASP A 133 -12.38 5.97 -17.15
C ASP A 133 -12.09 7.39 -16.62
N THR A 134 -11.93 7.55 -15.30
CA THR A 134 -11.68 8.86 -14.71
C THR A 134 -10.34 9.42 -15.20
N PRO A 135 -10.32 10.59 -15.86
CA PRO A 135 -9.08 11.17 -16.34
C PRO A 135 -8.27 11.71 -15.17
N PHE A 136 -6.96 11.46 -15.20
CA PHE A 136 -5.98 12.09 -14.32
C PHE A 136 -4.71 12.41 -15.12
N ARG A 137 -3.82 13.19 -14.51
CA ARG A 137 -2.47 13.44 -15.04
C ARG A 137 -1.46 12.92 -14.03
N PHE A 138 -0.36 12.37 -14.54
CA PHE A 138 0.75 12.02 -13.66
C PHE A 138 1.37 13.30 -13.09
N PRO A 139 1.79 13.30 -11.82
CA PRO A 139 2.47 14.45 -11.23
C PRO A 139 3.79 14.76 -11.94
N ASP A 140 4.12 16.05 -12.03
CA ASP A 140 5.37 16.49 -12.66
C ASP A 140 6.61 15.87 -11.96
N GLY A 141 7.63 15.53 -12.74
CA GLY A 141 8.87 14.94 -12.24
C GLY A 141 8.80 13.44 -11.92
N ILE A 142 7.65 12.80 -12.11
CA ILE A 142 7.51 11.34 -11.97
C ILE A 142 7.75 10.64 -13.31
N THR A 143 8.71 9.71 -13.34
CA THR A 143 8.95 8.86 -14.50
C THR A 143 8.26 7.51 -14.31
N VAL A 144 7.17 7.30 -15.04
CA VAL A 144 6.43 6.03 -15.03
C VAL A 144 7.15 5.01 -15.90
N VAL A 145 7.43 3.84 -15.34
CA VAL A 145 8.04 2.69 -16.05
C VAL A 145 6.93 1.88 -16.73
N ARG A 146 5.93 1.43 -15.94
CA ARG A 146 4.77 0.67 -16.44
C ARG A 146 3.63 0.65 -15.43
N GLU A 147 2.45 0.27 -15.88
CA GLU A 147 1.30 0.00 -15.02
C GLU A 147 1.39 -1.38 -14.34
N LEU A 148 0.97 -1.44 -13.08
CA LEU A 148 0.92 -2.60 -12.19
C LEU A 148 -0.51 -2.98 -11.78
N THR A 149 -1.52 -2.27 -12.28
CA THR A 149 -2.94 -2.54 -12.00
C THR A 149 -3.26 -4.01 -12.34
N GLY A 150 -3.85 -4.74 -11.40
CA GLY A 150 -4.14 -6.17 -11.53
C GLY A 150 -2.94 -7.11 -11.34
N ASP A 151 -1.69 -6.63 -11.33
CA ASP A 151 -0.50 -7.47 -11.10
C ASP A 151 -0.34 -7.80 -9.61
N ARG A 152 -0.86 -8.96 -9.22
CA ARG A 152 -0.87 -9.42 -7.82
C ARG A 152 0.53 -9.62 -7.24
N ARG A 153 1.58 -9.79 -8.07
CA ARG A 153 2.97 -9.97 -7.62
C ARG A 153 3.50 -8.74 -6.85
N PHE A 154 2.93 -7.57 -7.13
CA PHE A 154 3.27 -6.30 -6.48
C PHE A 154 2.27 -5.91 -5.39
N SER A 155 1.38 -6.81 -4.97
CA SER A 155 0.57 -6.55 -3.77
C SER A 155 1.44 -6.70 -2.52
N ASN A 156 1.16 -5.95 -1.45
CA ASN A 156 1.93 -6.09 -0.20
C ASN A 156 1.93 -7.51 0.37
N ALA A 157 0.86 -8.28 0.12
CA ALA A 157 0.75 -9.68 0.55
C ALA A 157 1.65 -10.61 -0.28
N ALA A 158 1.86 -10.31 -1.55
CA ALA A 158 2.82 -11.03 -2.37
C ALA A 158 4.25 -10.64 -1.99
N LEU A 159 4.52 -9.34 -1.82
CA LEU A 159 5.84 -8.83 -1.43
C LEU A 159 6.28 -9.35 -0.05
N SER A 160 5.34 -9.51 0.90
CA SER A 160 5.66 -10.09 2.21
C SER A 160 6.10 -11.54 2.12
N ARG A 161 5.67 -12.30 1.10
CA ARG A 161 6.08 -13.69 0.87
C ARG A 161 7.33 -13.80 0.00
N HIS A 162 7.45 -12.91 -0.99
CA HIS A 162 8.54 -12.94 -1.95
C HIS A 162 8.77 -11.55 -2.55
N ILE A 163 9.98 -11.03 -2.37
CA ILE A 163 10.42 -9.77 -2.96
C ILE A 163 11.14 -10.09 -4.28
N PRO A 164 10.59 -9.71 -5.45
CA PRO A 164 11.30 -9.87 -6.71
C PRO A 164 12.52 -8.94 -6.77
N ALA A 165 13.57 -9.38 -7.47
CA ALA A 165 14.78 -8.59 -7.61
C ALA A 165 14.50 -7.32 -8.41
N GLU A 166 15.10 -6.19 -8.02
CA GLU A 166 14.81 -4.91 -8.68
C GLU A 166 15.14 -4.92 -10.19
N SER A 167 16.15 -5.68 -10.59
CA SER A 167 16.53 -5.85 -12.01
C SER A 167 15.47 -6.57 -12.86
N GLU A 168 14.51 -7.25 -12.24
CA GLU A 168 13.44 -7.97 -12.92
C GLU A 168 12.18 -7.10 -13.12
N LEU A 169 12.17 -5.87 -12.59
CA LEU A 169 10.98 -5.01 -12.60
C LEU A 169 10.91 -4.08 -13.82
N ILE A 170 12.08 -3.70 -14.35
CA ILE A 170 12.31 -2.69 -15.40
C ILE A 170 12.39 -3.36 -16.77
#